data_AF-A0A0J7KCS6-F1
#
_entry.id   AF-A0A0J7KCS6-F1
#
_cell.length_a   1.000
_cell.length_b   1.000
_cell.length_c   1.000
_cell.angle_alpha   90.00
_cell.angle_beta   90.00
_cell.angle_gamma   90.00
#
_symmetry.space_group_name_H-M   'P 1'
#
loop_
_entity.id
_entity.type
_entity.pdbx_description
1 polymer ?
#
loop_
_entity_poly.entity_id
_entity_poly.type
_entity_poly.pdbx_seq_one_letter_code
_entity_poly.pdbx_strand_id
1 'polypeptide(L)'
;MTELAKEAFTSRNYHLAVELYERCLKQQGSSYEELLGYGDSLAKCGRVTDSIGIYSRCLTATSMPAERLKHLATALLEDIVGAGTTSRRRLETSFACPMCEGTLYQPVTAGCGHTYCRNCAESAKNCRVCGIKIATVSETNVLVQRLVERWWPREVEASRARHEGDILVRKGHLGQALERYNLAVHLGK
;
A
#
# COMPACT_ATOMS: atom_id res chain seq x y z
N MET A 1 10.26 25.18 32.14
CA MET A 1 9.20 24.40 31.47
C MET A 1 9.77 23.47 30.40
N THR A 2 10.74 23.92 29.61
CA THR A 2 11.44 23.11 28.60
C THR A 2 12.16 21.88 29.14
N GLU A 3 12.86 22.01 30.28
CA GLU A 3 13.54 20.86 30.91
C GLU A 3 12.56 19.78 31.34
N LEU A 4 11.37 20.15 31.83
CA LEU A 4 10.29 19.20 32.14
C LEU A 4 9.79 18.48 30.89
N ALA A 5 9.70 19.20 29.75
CA ALA A 5 9.31 18.60 28.48
C ALA A 5 10.35 17.57 27.98
N LYS A 6 11.65 17.89 28.12
CA LYS A 6 12.74 16.97 27.81
C LYS A 6 12.72 15.75 28.73
N GLU A 7 12.48 15.93 30.02
CA GLU A 7 12.38 14.84 30.99
C GLU A 7 11.18 13.91 30.71
N ALA A 8 10.03 14.49 30.35
CA ALA A 8 8.88 13.70 29.90
C ALA A 8 9.22 12.88 28.64
N PHE A 9 9.96 13.48 27.70
CA PHE A 9 10.40 12.79 26.49
C PHE A 9 11.37 11.64 26.79
N THR A 10 12.37 11.84 27.64
CA THR A 10 13.34 10.78 28.03
C THR A 10 12.67 9.67 28.82
N SER A 11 11.63 9.99 29.58
CA SER A 11 10.78 9.03 30.31
C SER A 11 9.79 8.28 29.41
N ARG A 12 9.85 8.46 28.09
CA ARG A 12 8.95 7.88 27.08
C ARG A 12 7.48 8.29 27.24
N ASN A 13 7.22 9.36 27.99
CA ASN A 13 5.88 9.92 28.13
C ASN A 13 5.66 11.02 27.09
N TYR A 14 5.57 10.60 25.81
CA TYR A 14 5.57 11.52 24.67
C TYR A 14 4.35 12.44 24.64
N HIS A 15 3.18 11.96 25.08
CA HIS A 15 1.97 12.80 25.13
C HIS A 15 2.13 13.96 26.11
N LEU A 16 2.69 13.70 27.29
CA LEU A 16 3.01 14.74 28.26
C LEU A 16 4.09 15.69 27.72
N ALA A 17 5.11 15.16 27.02
CA ALA A 17 6.13 15.99 26.39
C ALA A 17 5.52 16.97 25.36
N VAL A 18 4.60 16.50 24.51
CA VAL A 18 3.83 17.33 23.57
C VAL A 18 3.09 18.45 24.29
N GLU A 19 2.33 18.15 25.35
CA GLU A 19 1.60 19.17 26.12
C GLU A 19 2.51 20.22 26.75
N LEU A 20 3.65 19.78 27.31
CA LEU A 20 4.63 20.67 27.93
C LEU A 20 5.31 21.56 26.89
N TYR A 21 5.68 21.03 25.73
CA TYR A 21 6.24 21.81 24.62
C TYR A 21 5.23 22.81 24.04
N GLU A 22 3.95 22.44 23.88
CA GLU A 22 2.91 23.38 23.44
C GLU A 22 2.74 24.55 24.40
N ARG A 23 2.82 24.30 25.71
CA ARG A 23 2.79 25.36 26.73
C ARG A 23 4.03 26.26 26.65
N CYS A 24 5.21 25.69 26.41
CA CYS A 24 6.45 26.47 26.22
C CYS A 24 6.34 27.39 25.00
N LEU A 25 5.89 26.86 23.86
CA LEU A 25 5.78 27.62 22.62
C LEU A 25 4.76 28.78 22.68
N LYS A 26 3.76 28.69 23.58
CA LYS A 26 2.76 29.75 23.81
C LYS A 26 3.26 30.93 24.65
N GLN A 27 4.35 30.79 25.40
CA GLN A 27 4.80 31.77 26.41
C GLN A 27 5.87 32.78 25.91
N GLN A 28 6.00 32.97 24.58
CA GLN A 28 6.96 33.82 23.84
C GLN A 28 8.40 33.29 23.72
N GLY A 29 8.92 33.38 22.49
CA GLY A 29 10.31 33.09 22.10
C GLY A 29 10.59 31.62 21.80
N SER A 30 9.99 31.06 20.75
CA SER A 30 10.24 29.65 20.36
C SER A 30 11.71 29.46 20.00
N SER A 31 12.46 28.85 20.90
CA SER A 31 13.83 28.42 20.59
C SER A 31 13.76 27.28 19.56
N TYR A 32 14.75 27.25 18.67
CA TYR A 32 14.88 26.17 17.69
C TYR A 32 14.88 24.78 18.36
N GLU A 33 15.54 24.65 19.52
CA GLU A 33 15.57 23.38 20.26
C GLU A 33 14.22 23.01 20.89
N GLU A 34 13.38 23.98 21.23
CA GLU A 34 12.02 23.73 21.72
C GLU A 34 11.11 23.27 20.59
N LEU A 35 11.24 23.91 19.42
CA LEU A 35 10.47 23.56 18.23
C LEU A 35 10.86 22.15 17.73
N LEU A 36 12.15 21.84 17.73
CA LEU A 36 12.63 20.50 17.37
C LEU A 36 12.17 19.44 18.38
N GLY A 37 12.28 19.71 19.68
CA GLY A 37 11.78 18.81 20.73
C GLY A 37 10.27 18.57 20.64
N TYR A 38 9.50 19.59 20.25
CA TYR A 38 8.07 19.44 19.96
C TYR A 38 7.82 18.51 18.77
N GLY A 39 8.55 18.69 17.67
CA GLY A 39 8.47 17.82 16.48
C GLY A 39 8.85 16.37 16.77
N ASP A 40 9.89 16.15 17.57
CA ASP A 40 10.33 14.82 18.05
C ASP A 40 9.23 14.14 18.87
N SER A 41 8.61 14.89 19.78
CA SER A 41 7.54 14.38 20.64
C SER A 41 6.30 14.03 19.81
N LEU A 42 5.92 14.87 18.84
CA LEU A 42 4.82 14.59 17.90
C LEU A 42 5.08 13.34 17.06
N ALA A 43 6.31 13.16 16.56
CA ALA A 43 6.71 11.98 15.81
C ALA A 43 6.51 10.70 16.64
N LYS A 44 6.98 10.72 17.90
CA LYS A 44 6.88 9.58 18.82
C LYS A 44 5.46 9.32 19.37
N CYS A 45 4.56 10.30 19.29
CA CYS A 45 3.13 10.12 19.56
C CYS A 45 2.33 9.58 18.37
N GLY A 46 2.96 9.32 17.22
CA GLY A 46 2.24 8.92 16.00
C GLY A 46 1.50 10.06 15.30
N ARG A 47 1.67 11.31 15.75
CA ARG A 47 1.12 12.52 15.09
C ARG A 47 2.07 12.97 13.97
N VAL A 48 2.32 12.09 13.01
CA VAL A 48 3.38 12.24 11.99
C VAL A 48 3.15 13.47 11.10
N THR A 49 1.91 13.74 10.71
CA THR A 49 1.55 14.93 9.89
C THR A 49 1.92 16.24 10.58
N ASP A 50 1.62 16.34 11.87
CA ASP A 50 1.91 17.54 12.66
C ASP A 50 3.42 17.68 12.83
N SER A 51 4.11 16.55 13.09
CA SER A 51 5.57 16.49 13.17
C SER A 51 6.24 17.00 11.88
N ILE A 52 5.80 16.54 10.70
CA ILE A 52 6.31 17.03 9.40
C ILE A 52 6.18 18.55 9.29
N GLY A 53 5.03 19.11 9.68
CA GLY A 53 4.82 20.56 9.66
C GLY A 53 5.82 21.33 10.52
N ILE A 54 6.16 20.78 11.70
CA ILE A 54 7.16 21.37 12.59
C ILE A 54 8.58 21.24 12.02
N TYR A 55 8.96 20.06 11.54
CA TYR A 55 10.26 19.82 10.92
C TYR A 55 10.49 20.67 9.66
N SER A 56 9.44 20.88 8.85
CA SER A 56 9.48 21.79 7.70
C SER A 56 9.82 23.21 8.14
N ARG A 57 9.18 23.72 9.20
CA ARG A 57 9.50 25.03 9.78
C ARG A 57 10.94 25.11 10.28
N CYS A 58 11.44 24.07 10.96
CA CYS A 58 12.84 24.01 11.41
C CYS A 58 13.82 24.08 10.21
N LEU A 59 13.56 23.32 9.15
CA LEU A 59 14.37 23.31 7.92
C LEU A 59 14.37 24.65 7.19
N THR A 60 13.25 25.38 7.20
CA THR A 60 13.20 26.74 6.63
C THR A 60 13.99 27.76 7.45
N ALA A 61 14.15 27.53 8.75
CA ALA A 61 14.85 28.46 9.64
C ALA A 61 16.37 28.20 9.70
N THR A 62 16.81 26.95 9.60
CA THR A 62 18.22 26.56 9.69
C THR A 62 18.48 25.23 8.99
N SER A 63 19.66 25.10 8.38
CA SER A 63 20.12 23.83 7.82
C SER A 63 20.25 22.79 8.94
N MET A 64 19.54 21.67 8.81
CA MET A 64 19.52 20.62 9.83
C MET A 64 20.42 19.43 9.46
N PRO A 65 21.27 18.95 10.39
CA PRO A 65 21.98 17.69 10.23
C PRO A 65 21.02 16.49 10.16
N ALA A 66 21.41 15.45 9.43
CA ALA A 66 20.59 14.24 9.22
C ALA A 66 20.25 13.52 10.54
N GLU A 67 21.11 13.62 11.55
CA GLU A 67 20.95 13.00 12.87
C GLU A 67 19.72 13.54 13.61
N ARG A 68 19.34 14.79 13.34
CA ARG A 68 18.16 15.42 13.94
C ARG A 68 16.85 14.94 13.30
N LEU A 69 16.90 14.30 12.13
CA LEU A 69 15.74 13.75 11.44
C LEU A 69 15.39 12.31 11.86
N LYS A 70 16.20 11.68 12.72
CA LYS A 70 16.03 10.25 13.05
C LYS A 70 14.63 9.92 13.57
N HIS A 71 14.03 10.78 14.41
CA HIS A 71 12.72 10.52 14.98
C HIS A 71 11.62 10.61 13.93
N LEU A 72 11.68 11.62 13.07
CA LEU A 72 10.76 11.77 11.94
C LEU A 72 10.92 10.60 10.95
N ALA A 73 12.14 10.25 10.57
CA ALA A 73 12.41 9.15 9.65
C ALA A 73 11.89 7.81 10.19
N THR A 74 12.15 7.51 11.48
CA THR A 74 11.62 6.30 12.12
C THR A 74 10.09 6.31 12.16
N ALA A 75 9.46 7.44 12.54
CA ALA A 75 8.00 7.53 12.61
C ALA A 75 7.35 7.38 11.22
N LEU A 76 7.96 7.92 10.15
CA LEU A 76 7.51 7.73 8.78
C LEU A 76 7.64 6.28 8.32
N LEU A 77 8.74 5.60 8.66
CA LEU A 77 8.91 4.18 8.37
C LEU A 77 7.88 3.33 9.12
N GLU A 78 7.65 3.62 10.40
CA GLU A 78 6.61 2.97 11.21
C GLU A 78 5.21 3.21 10.66
N ASP A 79 4.91 4.42 10.16
CA ASP A 79 3.62 4.74 9.53
C ASP A 79 3.46 4.02 8.18
N ILE A 80 4.51 3.94 7.35
CA ILE A 80 4.48 3.17 6.08
C ILE A 80 4.28 1.68 6.35
N VAL A 81 4.98 1.11 7.34
CA VAL A 81 4.86 -0.30 7.72
C VAL A 81 3.51 -0.57 8.40
N GLY A 82 3.04 0.33 9.26
CA GLY A 82 1.76 0.25 9.96
C GLY A 82 0.56 0.40 9.02
N ALA A 83 0.64 1.30 8.04
CA ALA A 83 -0.30 1.40 6.93
C ALA A 83 -0.34 0.11 6.10
N GLY A 84 0.71 -0.72 6.12
CA GLY A 84 0.71 -2.06 5.55
C GLY A 84 -0.30 -3.03 6.18
N THR A 85 -0.90 -2.70 7.33
CA THR A 85 -1.91 -3.55 8.01
C THR A 85 -3.35 -3.09 7.85
N THR A 86 -3.60 -1.81 7.56
CA THR A 86 -4.97 -1.26 7.43
C THR A 86 -5.23 -0.54 6.10
N SER A 87 -4.18 -0.19 5.37
CA SER A 87 -4.26 0.18 3.96
C SER A 87 -3.71 -0.98 3.15
N ARG A 88 -4.58 -1.94 2.84
CA ARG A 88 -4.57 -2.53 1.49
C ARG A 88 -4.86 -1.39 0.49
N ARG A 89 -3.97 -0.39 0.36
CA ARG A 89 -3.53 -0.03 -0.98
C ARG A 89 -2.93 -1.33 -1.47
N ARG A 90 -3.81 -2.14 -2.07
CA ARG A 90 -3.51 -3.22 -2.97
C ARG A 90 -2.32 -2.65 -3.72
N LEU A 91 -1.10 -3.08 -3.36
CA LEU A 91 0.06 -2.88 -4.22
C LEU A 91 -0.54 -3.28 -5.55
N GLU A 92 -0.72 -2.34 -6.47
CA GLU A 92 -1.23 -2.67 -7.78
C GLU A 92 -0.24 -3.71 -8.24
N THR A 93 -0.60 -4.98 -8.09
CA THR A 93 0.21 -6.06 -8.58
C THR A 93 0.19 -5.70 -10.04
N SER A 94 1.33 -5.29 -10.57
CA SER A 94 1.42 -4.74 -11.93
C SER A 94 0.93 -5.76 -12.98
N PHE A 95 0.61 -6.97 -12.51
CA PHE A 95 0.05 -8.10 -13.21
C PHE A 95 -1.27 -8.62 -12.60
N ALA A 96 -2.11 -7.77 -12.01
CA ALA A 96 -3.51 -8.10 -11.70
C ALA A 96 -4.41 -7.87 -12.91
N CYS A 97 -5.35 -8.78 -13.12
CA CYS A 97 -6.39 -8.65 -14.12
C CYS A 97 -7.43 -7.60 -13.71
N PRO A 98 -7.72 -6.55 -14.51
CA PRO A 98 -8.73 -5.55 -14.15
C PRO A 98 -10.18 -6.06 -14.07
N MET A 99 -10.45 -7.30 -14.51
CA MET A 99 -11.79 -7.90 -14.49
C MET A 99 -12.04 -8.76 -13.25
N CYS A 100 -11.12 -9.68 -12.97
CA CYS A 100 -11.27 -10.64 -11.87
C CYS A 100 -10.36 -10.32 -10.68
N GLU A 101 -9.50 -9.30 -10.81
CA GLU A 101 -8.62 -8.78 -9.77
C GLU A 101 -7.59 -9.76 -9.20
N GLY A 102 -7.49 -10.97 -9.76
CA GLY A 102 -6.41 -11.93 -9.44
C GLY A 102 -5.20 -11.71 -10.33
N THR A 103 -4.08 -12.33 -9.96
CA THR A 103 -2.87 -12.37 -10.81
C THR A 103 -3.22 -12.95 -12.19
N LEU A 104 -2.66 -12.37 -13.24
CA LEU A 104 -2.98 -12.73 -14.61
C LEU A 104 -2.70 -14.22 -14.88
N TYR A 105 -3.72 -14.95 -15.34
CA TYR A 105 -3.60 -16.33 -15.82
C TYR A 105 -3.91 -16.37 -17.32
N GLN A 106 -3.01 -16.96 -18.11
CA GLN A 106 -3.04 -16.88 -19.58
C GLN A 106 -3.27 -15.44 -20.05
N PRO A 107 -2.35 -14.50 -19.71
CA PRO A 107 -2.52 -13.08 -19.98
C PRO A 107 -2.70 -12.79 -21.47
N VAL A 108 -3.63 -11.93 -21.82
CA VAL A 108 -3.85 -11.39 -23.17
C VAL A 108 -3.84 -9.87 -23.12
N THR A 109 -3.09 -9.24 -24.01
CA THR A 109 -2.96 -7.77 -24.06
C THR A 109 -3.87 -7.25 -25.16
N ALA A 110 -4.87 -6.43 -24.79
CA ALA A 110 -5.78 -5.80 -25.73
C ALA A 110 -5.03 -4.75 -26.58
N GLY A 111 -5.60 -4.36 -27.73
CA GLY A 111 -5.00 -3.34 -28.61
C GLY A 111 -4.80 -1.96 -27.94
N CYS A 112 -5.46 -1.71 -26.81
CA CYS A 112 -5.23 -0.51 -25.98
C CYS A 112 -4.07 -0.63 -24.98
N GLY A 113 -3.35 -1.76 -24.94
CA GLY A 113 -2.20 -1.99 -24.05
C GLY A 113 -2.53 -2.61 -22.69
N HIS A 114 -3.80 -2.67 -22.28
CA HIS A 114 -4.20 -3.28 -21.01
C HIS A 114 -4.28 -4.81 -21.10
N THR A 115 -3.82 -5.49 -20.06
CA THR A 115 -3.69 -6.96 -20.04
C THR A 115 -4.72 -7.59 -19.08
N TYR A 116 -5.33 -8.68 -19.51
CA TYR A 116 -6.39 -9.41 -18.82
C TYR A 116 -6.09 -10.90 -18.82
N CYS A 117 -6.74 -11.69 -17.96
CA CYS A 117 -6.82 -13.13 -18.18
C CYS A 117 -7.61 -13.40 -19.49
N ARG A 118 -7.22 -14.42 -20.25
CA ARG A 118 -7.90 -14.82 -21.50
C ARG A 118 -9.43 -14.88 -21.34
N ASN A 119 -9.91 -15.69 -20.40
CA ASN A 119 -11.36 -15.86 -20.16
C ASN A 119 -12.07 -14.55 -19.77
N CYS A 120 -11.35 -13.64 -19.09
CA CYS A 120 -11.89 -12.35 -18.72
C CYS A 120 -12.00 -11.39 -19.90
N ALA A 121 -11.02 -11.40 -20.81
CA ALA A 121 -11.05 -10.60 -22.03
C ALA A 121 -12.15 -11.08 -22.97
N GLU A 122 -12.32 -12.40 -23.14
CA GLU A 122 -13.36 -13.00 -23.99
C GLU A 122 -14.78 -12.62 -23.55
N SER A 123 -14.97 -12.40 -22.24
CA SER A 123 -16.27 -12.02 -21.68
C SER A 123 -16.54 -10.50 -21.73
N ALA A 124 -15.57 -9.67 -22.12
CA ALA A 124 -15.65 -8.22 -22.04
C ALA A 124 -15.76 -7.56 -23.42
N LYS A 125 -16.73 -6.66 -23.59
CA LYS A 125 -16.90 -5.87 -24.84
C LYS A 125 -15.96 -4.65 -24.90
N ASN A 126 -15.67 -4.06 -23.74
CA ASN A 126 -14.88 -2.84 -23.58
C ASN A 126 -13.81 -3.05 -22.50
N CYS A 127 -12.66 -2.42 -22.68
CA CYS A 127 -11.61 -2.35 -21.68
C CYS A 127 -12.15 -1.67 -20.41
N ARG A 128 -12.02 -2.32 -19.25
CA ARG A 128 -12.46 -1.75 -17.96
C ARG A 128 -11.60 -0.59 -17.48
N VAL A 129 -10.40 -0.43 -18.04
CA VAL A 129 -9.48 0.65 -17.67
C VAL A 129 -9.74 1.92 -18.49
N CYS A 130 -9.85 1.81 -19.82
CA CYS A 130 -9.95 2.97 -20.71
C CYS A 130 -11.21 3.02 -21.60
N GLY A 131 -12.11 2.04 -21.51
CA GLY A 131 -13.37 2.00 -22.27
C GLY A 131 -13.26 1.61 -23.75
N ILE A 132 -12.05 1.52 -24.32
CA ILE A 132 -11.83 1.12 -25.72
C ILE A 132 -12.36 -0.30 -25.97
N LYS A 133 -13.00 -0.54 -27.13
CA LYS A 133 -13.50 -1.87 -27.51
C LYS A 133 -12.38 -2.90 -27.57
N ILE A 134 -12.62 -4.08 -27.01
CA ILE A 134 -11.73 -5.23 -27.16
C ILE A 134 -12.19 -5.98 -28.41
N ALA A 135 -11.63 -5.63 -29.57
CA ALA A 135 -12.11 -6.12 -30.87
C ALA A 135 -11.77 -7.61 -31.11
N THR A 136 -10.66 -8.10 -30.55
CA THR A 136 -10.19 -9.47 -30.70
C THR A 136 -9.29 -9.85 -29.52
N VAL A 137 -9.49 -11.05 -28.98
CA VAL A 137 -8.60 -11.59 -27.93
C VAL A 137 -7.33 -12.09 -28.61
N SER A 138 -6.21 -11.46 -28.29
CA SER A 138 -4.89 -11.78 -28.82
C SER A 138 -4.36 -13.13 -28.30
N GLU A 139 -3.25 -13.60 -28.89
CA GLU A 139 -2.50 -14.72 -28.31
C GLU A 139 -1.99 -14.38 -26.91
N THR A 140 -1.62 -15.42 -26.16
CA THR A 140 -1.12 -15.23 -24.80
C THR A 140 0.17 -14.41 -24.82
N ASN A 141 0.24 -13.35 -23.99
CA ASN A 141 1.46 -12.59 -23.79
C ASN A 141 2.46 -13.41 -22.97
N VAL A 142 3.32 -14.15 -23.67
CA VAL A 142 4.29 -15.08 -23.07
C VAL A 142 5.29 -14.42 -22.13
N LEU A 143 5.59 -13.12 -22.32
CA LEU A 143 6.49 -12.39 -21.43
C LEU A 143 5.82 -12.16 -20.07
N VAL A 144 4.59 -11.65 -20.10
CA VAL A 144 3.80 -11.46 -18.87
C VAL A 144 3.56 -12.81 -18.20
N GLN A 145 3.21 -13.85 -18.96
CA GLN A 145 3.00 -15.20 -18.43
C GLN A 145 4.23 -15.72 -17.68
N ARG A 146 5.42 -15.64 -18.29
CA ARG A 146 6.66 -16.09 -17.66
C ARG A 146 6.99 -15.29 -16.40
N LEU A 147 6.75 -13.98 -16.41
CA LEU A 147 6.98 -13.13 -15.23
C LEU A 147 6.06 -13.53 -14.08
N VAL A 148 4.76 -13.68 -14.33
CA VAL A 148 3.81 -14.02 -13.28
C VAL A 148 4.01 -15.43 -12.73
N GLU A 149 4.30 -16.41 -13.59
CA GLU A 149 4.60 -17.77 -13.16
C GLU A 149 5.90 -17.85 -12.36
N ARG A 150 6.87 -16.98 -12.65
CA ARG A 150 8.16 -16.95 -11.95
C ARG A 150 8.08 -16.27 -10.59
N TRP A 151 7.35 -15.17 -10.46
CA TRP A 151 7.34 -14.34 -9.25
C TRP A 151 6.12 -14.55 -8.35
N TRP A 152 4.99 -15.00 -8.90
CA TRP A 152 3.74 -15.25 -8.15
C TRP A 152 3.10 -16.59 -8.51
N PRO A 153 3.82 -17.72 -8.38
CA PRO A 153 3.33 -19.03 -8.81
C PRO A 153 2.07 -19.46 -8.07
N ARG A 154 1.94 -19.17 -6.76
CA ARG A 154 0.76 -19.56 -5.97
C ARG A 154 -0.48 -18.74 -6.38
N GLU A 155 -0.31 -17.46 -6.66
CA GLU A 155 -1.39 -16.55 -7.02
C GLU A 155 -1.87 -16.75 -8.47
N VAL A 156 -0.96 -17.13 -9.37
CA VAL A 156 -1.34 -17.58 -10.72
C VAL A 156 -2.15 -18.89 -10.63
N GLU A 157 -1.73 -19.84 -9.81
CA GLU A 157 -2.48 -21.09 -9.61
C GLU A 157 -3.84 -20.84 -8.94
N ALA A 158 -3.94 -19.90 -8.00
CA ALA A 158 -5.22 -19.46 -7.44
C ALA A 158 -6.14 -18.90 -8.54
N SER A 159 -5.60 -18.09 -9.43
CA SER A 159 -6.35 -17.48 -10.54
C SER A 159 -6.78 -18.53 -11.58
N ARG A 160 -5.93 -19.53 -11.85
CA ARG A 160 -6.26 -20.71 -12.65
C ARG A 160 -7.42 -21.48 -12.04
N ALA A 161 -7.33 -21.86 -10.77
CA ALA A 161 -8.36 -22.64 -10.07
C ALA A 161 -9.71 -21.93 -10.11
N ARG A 162 -9.74 -20.60 -9.90
CA ARG A 162 -10.95 -19.81 -10.06
C ARG A 162 -11.52 -19.89 -11.48
N HIS A 163 -10.69 -19.73 -12.51
CA HIS A 163 -11.16 -19.81 -13.91
C HIS A 163 -11.69 -21.19 -14.29
N GLU A 164 -11.08 -22.26 -13.77
CA GLU A 164 -11.60 -23.62 -13.92
C GLU A 164 -12.96 -23.78 -13.21
N GLY A 165 -13.12 -23.17 -12.03
CA GLY A 165 -14.42 -23.03 -11.35
C GLY A 165 -15.48 -22.35 -12.22
N ASP A 166 -15.14 -21.20 -12.83
CA ASP A 166 -16.08 -20.45 -13.70
C ASP A 166 -16.53 -21.26 -14.92
N ILE A 167 -15.65 -22.11 -15.46
CA ILE A 167 -15.96 -23.01 -16.57
C ILE A 167 -16.92 -24.11 -16.10
N LEU A 168 -16.70 -24.67 -14.91
CA LEU A 168 -17.55 -25.71 -14.33
C LEU A 168 -18.95 -25.20 -13.98
N VAL A 169 -19.07 -23.97 -13.45
CA VAL A 169 -20.36 -23.31 -13.23
C VAL A 169 -21.15 -23.21 -14.53
N ARG A 170 -20.51 -22.75 -15.61
CA ARG A 170 -21.15 -22.66 -16.94
C ARG A 170 -21.60 -24.01 -17.49
N LYS A 171 -20.94 -25.11 -17.11
CA LYS A 171 -21.31 -26.48 -17.47
C LYS A 171 -22.33 -27.12 -16.53
N GLY A 172 -22.71 -26.45 -15.43
CA GLY A 172 -23.66 -26.96 -14.43
C GLY A 172 -23.06 -27.88 -13.36
N HIS A 173 -21.74 -28.08 -13.34
CA HIS A 173 -21.07 -28.95 -12.36
C HIS A 173 -20.73 -28.19 -11.07
N LEU A 174 -21.74 -27.87 -10.27
CA LEU A 174 -21.59 -26.97 -9.12
C LEU A 174 -20.68 -27.52 -8.00
N GLY A 175 -20.74 -28.82 -7.71
CA GLY A 175 -19.88 -29.44 -6.69
C GLY A 175 -18.39 -29.31 -7.02
N GLN A 176 -18.02 -29.67 -8.25
CA GLN A 176 -16.65 -29.53 -8.75
C GLN A 176 -16.22 -28.06 -8.84
N ALA A 177 -17.13 -27.16 -9.22
CA ALA A 177 -16.85 -25.74 -9.23
C ALA A 177 -16.51 -25.20 -7.83
N LEU A 178 -17.27 -25.62 -6.81
CA LEU A 178 -17.03 -25.24 -5.42
C LEU A 178 -15.67 -25.73 -4.93
N GLU A 179 -15.28 -26.96 -5.25
CA GLU A 179 -13.94 -27.49 -4.93
C GLU A 179 -12.83 -26.61 -5.53
N ARG A 180 -13.00 -26.20 -6.79
CA ARG A 180 -12.05 -25.31 -7.47
C ARG A 180 -11.99 -23.91 -6.85
N TYR A 181 -13.13 -23.34 -6.47
CA TYR A 181 -13.13 -22.05 -5.76
C TYR A 181 -12.52 -22.14 -4.37
N ASN A 182 -12.78 -23.21 -3.63
CA ASN A 182 -12.14 -23.45 -2.32
C ASN A 182 -10.62 -23.54 -2.45
N LEU A 183 -10.13 -24.25 -3.47
CA LEU A 183 -8.71 -24.31 -3.80
C LEU A 183 -8.14 -22.91 -4.09
N ALA A 184 -8.83 -22.12 -4.92
CA ALA A 184 -8.42 -20.74 -5.23
C ALA A 184 -8.29 -19.87 -3.97
N VAL A 185 -9.28 -19.96 -3.05
CA VAL A 185 -9.25 -19.24 -1.78
C VAL A 185 -8.12 -19.72 -0.88
N HIS A 186 -7.83 -21.02 -0.85
CA HIS A 186 -6.74 -21.57 -0.04
C HIS A 186 -5.36 -21.12 -0.55
N LEU A 187 -5.19 -21.02 -1.87
CA LEU A 187 -3.94 -20.55 -2.50
C LEU A 187 -3.73 -19.04 -2.40
N GLY A 188 -4.81 -18.25 -2.26
CA GLY A 188 -4.75 -16.79 -2.11
C GLY A 188 -4.49 -16.28 -0.69
N LYS A 189 -4.17 -17.17 0.26
CA LYS A 189 -3.75 -16.86 1.64
C LYS A 189 -2.23 -16.97 1.78
#